data_AF-A0A6B1GXC7-F1
#
_entry.id   AF-A0A6B1GXC7-F1
#
_cell.length_a   1.000
_cell.length_b   1.000
_cell.length_c   1.000
_cell.angle_alpha   90.00
_cell.angle_beta   90.00
_cell.angle_gamma   90.00
#
_symmetry.space_group_name_H-M   'P 1'
#
loop_
_entity.id
_entity.type
_entity.pdbx_description
1 polymer ?
#
loop_
_entity_poly.entity_id
_entity_poly.type
_entity_poly.pdbx_seq_one_letter_code
_entity_poly.pdbx_strand_id
1 'polypeptide(L)'
;MNEAAERMRRGLIAGLGAVLCFFVLFEVNFGLLLPQSSLAVFVGLGLLLCFLAFPVHPKLGSYSWLRGLDLLFGLLAVAVCAYVVVQTEPAFEHLWSGGRSLGNRAGIETGADIGLGLIGLLLVLEAARRSIGWIVPALALVFVAHTLYCYFSLRNGWALLPDWLFPH
;
A
#
# COMPACT_ATOMS: atom_id res chain seq x y z
N MET A 1 -4.68 -23.66 -23.07
CA MET A 1 -4.25 -22.28 -22.76
C MET A 1 -4.18 -22.13 -21.24
N ASN A 2 -3.06 -22.19 -20.50
CA ASN A 2 -1.69 -22.64 -20.71
C ASN A 2 -1.24 -23.19 -19.33
N GLU A 3 -1.36 -24.51 -19.07
CA GLU A 3 -1.18 -25.09 -17.71
C GLU A 3 0.15 -24.71 -17.06
N ALA A 4 1.21 -24.58 -17.86
CA ALA A 4 2.53 -24.15 -17.41
C ALA A 4 2.50 -22.77 -16.75
N ALA A 5 1.72 -21.82 -17.28
CA ALA A 5 1.62 -20.47 -16.73
C ALA A 5 0.88 -20.45 -15.37
N GLU A 6 -0.12 -21.31 -15.19
CA GLU A 6 -0.79 -21.44 -13.90
C GLU A 6 0.04 -22.16 -12.85
N ARG A 7 0.83 -23.17 -13.24
CA ARG A 7 1.79 -23.82 -12.35
C ARG A 7 2.87 -22.83 -11.93
N MET A 8 3.39 -22.04 -12.87
CA MET A 8 4.37 -20.98 -12.59
C MET A 8 3.80 -19.93 -11.63
N ARG A 9 2.57 -19.43 -11.88
CA ARG A 9 1.91 -18.46 -10.99
C ARG A 9 1.71 -19.01 -9.57
N ARG A 10 1.25 -20.27 -9.45
CA ARG A 10 1.10 -20.92 -8.14
C ARG A 10 2.44 -21.05 -7.42
N GLY A 11 3.49 -21.43 -8.14
CA GLY A 11 4.86 -21.48 -7.60
C GLY A 11 5.35 -20.11 -7.13
N LEU A 12 5.11 -19.05 -7.91
CA LEU A 12 5.45 -17.67 -7.54
C LEU A 12 4.71 -17.21 -6.28
N ILE A 13 3.40 -17.46 -6.19
CA ILE A 13 2.60 -17.10 -5.01
C ILE A 13 3.10 -17.85 -3.77
N ALA A 14 3.36 -19.16 -3.90
CA ALA A 14 3.90 -19.95 -2.80
C ALA A 14 5.30 -19.48 -2.37
N GLY A 15 6.18 -19.19 -3.33
CA GLY A 15 7.52 -18.67 -3.06
C GLY A 15 7.49 -17.31 -2.37
N LEU A 16 6.70 -16.36 -2.88
CA LEU A 16 6.52 -15.05 -2.26
C LEU A 16 5.89 -15.14 -0.87
N GLY A 17 4.92 -16.04 -0.66
CA GLY A 17 4.34 -16.31 0.64
C GLY A 17 5.37 -16.86 1.64
N ALA A 18 6.20 -17.80 1.21
CA ALA A 18 7.28 -18.33 2.04
C ALA A 18 8.31 -17.25 2.41
N VAL A 19 8.68 -16.39 1.44
CA VAL A 19 9.56 -15.23 1.67
C VAL A 19 8.95 -14.27 2.68
N LEU A 20 7.65 -13.95 2.55
CA LEU A 20 6.95 -13.07 3.49
C LEU A 20 6.94 -13.67 4.91
N CYS A 21 6.64 -14.97 5.04
CA CYS A 21 6.67 -15.64 6.34
C CYS A 21 8.06 -15.65 6.96
N PHE A 22 9.09 -15.98 6.17
CA PHE A 22 10.47 -15.96 6.63
C PHE A 22 10.90 -14.56 7.06
N PHE A 23 10.56 -13.54 6.27
CA PHE A 23 10.81 -12.14 6.58
C PHE A 23 10.19 -11.73 7.91
N VAL A 24 8.90 -12.03 8.14
CA VAL A 24 8.22 -11.72 9.40
C VAL A 24 8.88 -12.41 10.58
N LEU A 25 9.19 -13.71 10.46
CA LEU A 25 9.88 -14.44 11.52
C LEU A 25 11.24 -13.82 11.81
N PHE A 26 12.01 -13.48 10.78
CA PHE A 26 13.32 -12.89 10.94
C PHE A 26 13.25 -11.51 11.61
N GLU A 27 12.40 -10.61 11.12
CA GLU A 27 12.25 -9.26 11.68
C GLU A 27 11.72 -9.26 13.10
N VAL A 28 10.75 -10.12 13.44
CA VAL A 28 10.22 -10.21 14.81
C VAL A 28 11.27 -10.73 15.80
N ASN A 29 12.22 -11.55 15.35
CA ASN A 29 13.27 -12.11 16.22
C ASN A 29 14.50 -11.19 16.33
N PHE A 30 14.91 -10.51 15.25
CA PHE A 30 16.17 -9.76 15.20
C PHE A 30 16.01 -8.24 15.13
N GLY A 31 14.88 -7.73 14.63
CA GLY A 31 14.57 -6.29 14.58
C GLY A 31 15.65 -5.45 13.88
N LEU A 32 16.08 -5.84 12.67
CA LEU A 32 17.15 -5.14 11.97
C LEU A 32 16.70 -3.80 11.38
N LEU A 33 15.48 -3.76 10.85
CA LEU A 33 14.92 -2.57 10.21
C LEU A 33 14.16 -1.71 11.22
N LEU A 34 13.99 -0.42 10.91
CA LEU A 34 13.10 0.43 11.68
C LEU A 34 11.66 -0.09 11.56
N PRO A 35 10.81 0.02 12.61
CA PRO A 35 9.45 -0.51 12.60
C PRO A 35 8.62 -0.07 11.39
N GLN A 36 8.77 1.19 10.95
CA GLN A 36 8.09 1.73 9.78
C GLN A 36 8.56 1.06 8.47
N SER A 37 9.85 0.77 8.34
CA SER A 37 10.43 0.08 7.18
C SER A 37 10.02 -1.39 7.15
N SER A 38 10.04 -2.09 8.29
CA SER A 38 9.59 -3.49 8.36
C SER A 38 8.13 -3.62 7.93
N LEU A 39 7.27 -2.70 8.36
CA LEU A 39 5.87 -2.64 7.94
C LEU A 39 5.74 -2.32 6.44
N ALA A 40 6.55 -1.39 5.91
CA ALA A 40 6.53 -1.07 4.49
C ALA A 40 6.92 -2.28 3.62
N VAL A 41 7.95 -3.04 4.00
CA VAL A 41 8.35 -4.27 3.29
C VAL A 41 7.25 -5.33 3.37
N PHE A 42 6.67 -5.54 4.55
CA PHE A 42 5.56 -6.48 4.75
C PHE A 42 4.37 -6.13 3.86
N VAL A 43 3.95 -4.86 3.85
CA VAL A 43 2.84 -4.37 3.02
C VAL A 43 3.17 -4.47 1.53
N GLY A 44 4.39 -4.12 1.11
CA GLY A 44 4.80 -4.21 -0.29
C GLY A 44 4.73 -5.64 -0.83
N LEU A 45 5.27 -6.60 -0.07
CA LEU A 45 5.19 -8.03 -0.40
C LEU A 45 3.75 -8.55 -0.32
N GLY A 46 2.98 -8.13 0.69
CA GLY A 46 1.58 -8.51 0.85
C GLY A 46 0.67 -8.00 -0.27
N LEU A 47 0.88 -6.76 -0.73
CA LEU A 47 0.16 -6.18 -1.87
C LEU A 47 0.54 -6.87 -3.18
N LEU A 48 1.84 -7.14 -3.40
CA LEU A 48 2.29 -7.93 -4.54
C LEU A 48 1.59 -9.29 -4.56
N LEU A 49 1.61 -10.01 -3.43
CA LEU A 49 0.90 -11.28 -3.28
C LEU A 49 -0.61 -11.14 -3.54
N CYS A 50 -1.24 -10.10 -3.02
CA CYS A 50 -2.66 -9.83 -3.21
C CYS A 50 -3.01 -9.67 -4.70
N PHE A 51 -2.28 -8.82 -5.43
CA PHE A 51 -2.51 -8.62 -6.85
C PHE A 51 -2.20 -9.87 -7.68
N LEU A 52 -1.22 -10.68 -7.27
CA LEU A 52 -0.95 -11.95 -7.91
C LEU A 52 -2.03 -12.99 -7.61
N ALA A 53 -2.59 -13.03 -6.40
CA ALA A 53 -3.57 -14.04 -5.95
C ALA A 53 -4.99 -13.74 -6.44
N PHE A 54 -5.41 -12.48 -6.41
CA PHE A 54 -6.76 -12.01 -6.74
C PHE A 54 -6.76 -11.18 -8.05
N PRO A 55 -6.96 -11.83 -9.22
CA PRO A 55 -6.97 -11.14 -10.50
C PRO A 55 -8.20 -10.21 -10.63
N VAL A 56 -8.07 -9.13 -11.42
CA VAL A 56 -9.14 -8.11 -11.63
C VAL A 56 -10.50 -8.71 -11.95
N HIS A 57 -10.55 -9.80 -12.72
CA HIS A 57 -11.81 -10.42 -13.11
C HIS A 57 -11.66 -11.94 -13.37
N PRO A 58 -12.42 -12.80 -12.66
CA PRO A 58 -12.27 -14.26 -12.76
C PRO A 58 -12.63 -14.82 -14.14
N LYS A 59 -13.54 -14.18 -14.89
CA LYS A 59 -13.97 -14.63 -16.22
C LYS A 59 -13.15 -14.07 -17.40
N LEU A 60 -12.33 -13.04 -17.16
CA LEU A 60 -11.54 -12.36 -18.22
C LEU A 60 -10.03 -12.64 -18.12
N GLY A 61 -9.61 -13.51 -17.20
CA GLY A 61 -8.21 -13.95 -17.04
C GLY A 61 -7.61 -14.68 -18.25
N SER A 62 -8.38 -14.85 -19.33
CA SER A 62 -7.95 -15.34 -20.64
C SER A 62 -7.03 -14.33 -21.37
N TYR A 63 -7.18 -13.02 -21.11
CA TYR A 63 -6.41 -11.98 -21.78
C TYR A 63 -5.07 -11.71 -21.07
N SER A 64 -3.96 -11.89 -21.79
CA SER A 64 -2.60 -11.64 -21.28
C SER A 64 -2.39 -10.21 -20.77
N TRP A 65 -3.10 -9.23 -21.32
CA TRP A 65 -3.00 -7.82 -20.91
C TRP A 65 -3.45 -7.57 -19.46
N LEU A 66 -4.57 -8.17 -19.05
CA LEU A 66 -5.10 -8.00 -17.69
C LEU A 66 -4.15 -8.58 -16.64
N ARG A 67 -3.46 -9.68 -16.97
CA ARG A 67 -2.41 -10.26 -16.12
C ARG A 67 -1.18 -9.35 -16.01
N GLY A 68 -0.82 -8.68 -17.10
CA GLY A 68 0.26 -7.68 -17.08
C GLY A 68 -0.08 -6.48 -16.21
N LEU A 69 -1.35 -6.07 -16.19
CA LEU A 69 -1.84 -4.98 -15.35
C LEU A 69 -1.85 -5.34 -13.85
N ASP A 70 -2.21 -6.57 -13.51
CA ASP A 70 -2.08 -7.09 -12.13
C ASP A 70 -0.63 -7.07 -11.64
N LEU A 71 0.30 -7.51 -12.49
CA LEU A 71 1.73 -7.45 -12.20
C LEU A 71 2.21 -5.99 -12.09
N LEU A 72 1.75 -5.10 -12.97
CA LEU A 72 2.08 -3.68 -12.93
C LEU A 72 1.66 -3.05 -11.59
N PHE A 73 0.44 -3.30 -11.11
CA PHE A 73 -0.01 -2.80 -9.82
C PHE A 73 0.78 -3.39 -8.65
N GLY A 74 1.12 -4.68 -8.71
CA GLY A 74 2.02 -5.30 -7.74
C GLY A 74 3.40 -4.65 -7.69
N LEU A 75 4.02 -4.43 -8.86
CA LEU A 75 5.32 -3.78 -8.97
C LEU A 75 5.27 -2.31 -8.52
N LEU A 76 4.19 -1.60 -8.84
CA LEU A 76 3.98 -0.23 -8.39
C LEU A 76 3.84 -0.17 -6.86
N ALA A 77 3.12 -1.12 -6.25
CA ALA A 77 3.02 -1.21 -4.80
C ALA A 77 4.38 -1.46 -4.14
N VAL A 78 5.17 -2.39 -4.69
CA VAL A 78 6.54 -2.63 -4.23
C VAL A 78 7.41 -1.39 -4.39
N ALA A 79 7.29 -0.66 -5.50
CA ALA A 79 8.06 0.57 -5.72
C ALA A 79 7.70 1.68 -4.72
N VAL A 80 6.42 1.87 -4.41
CA VAL A 80 5.95 2.83 -3.39
C VAL A 80 6.47 2.43 -2.01
N CYS A 81 6.38 1.16 -1.63
CA CYS A 81 6.90 0.68 -0.35
C CYS A 81 8.43 0.75 -0.27
N ALA A 82 9.13 0.47 -1.37
CA ALA A 82 10.58 0.61 -1.46
C ALA A 82 11.01 2.07 -1.28
N TYR A 83 10.26 3.04 -1.83
CA TYR A 83 10.51 4.45 -1.57
C TYR A 83 10.39 4.77 -0.07
N VAL A 84 9.37 4.26 0.62
CA VAL A 84 9.23 4.46 2.08
C VAL A 84 10.45 3.90 2.82
N VAL A 85 10.93 2.70 2.47
CA VAL A 85 12.13 2.10 3.09
C VAL A 85 13.37 2.96 2.83
N VAL A 86 13.62 3.34 1.57
CA VAL A 86 14.77 4.16 1.18
C VAL A 86 14.77 5.50 1.91
N GLN A 87 13.60 6.12 2.08
CA GLN A 87 13.50 7.42 2.75
C GLN A 87 13.48 7.32 4.28
N THR A 88 13.43 6.12 4.85
CA THR A 88 13.34 5.90 6.31
C THR A 88 14.63 5.31 6.88
N GLU A 89 15.25 4.36 6.18
CA GLU A 89 16.42 3.63 6.68
C GLU A 89 17.72 4.46 6.63
N PRO A 90 18.51 4.50 7.72
CA PRO A 90 19.79 5.21 7.77
C PRO A 90 20.79 4.78 6.69
N ALA A 91 20.74 3.50 6.27
CA ALA A 91 21.61 2.99 5.20
C ALA A 91 21.47 3.76 3.88
N PHE A 92 20.32 4.41 3.65
CA PHE A 92 20.02 5.16 2.45
C PHE A 92 19.98 6.67 2.69
N GLU A 93 20.61 7.17 3.76
CA GLU A 93 20.62 8.59 4.13
C GLU A 93 21.03 9.52 2.97
N HIS A 94 21.95 9.06 2.12
CA HIS A 94 22.39 9.79 0.93
C HIS A 94 21.31 9.98 -0.16
N LEU A 95 20.25 9.17 -0.18
CA LEU A 95 19.10 9.34 -1.08
C LEU A 95 17.96 10.15 -0.45
N TRP A 96 18.08 10.56 0.82
CA TRP A 96 16.99 11.23 1.52
C TRP A 96 16.62 12.57 0.90
N SER A 97 15.34 12.72 0.54
CA SER A 97 14.84 14.02 0.08
C SER A 97 14.88 15.03 1.24
N GLY A 98 15.66 16.10 1.06
CA GLY A 98 15.82 17.14 2.08
C GLY A 98 16.70 16.76 3.27
N GLY A 99 17.50 15.68 3.18
CA GLY A 99 18.50 15.31 4.20
C GLY A 99 17.93 14.89 5.56
N ARG A 100 16.65 14.52 5.61
CA ARG A 100 15.97 14.03 6.81
C ARG A 100 15.17 12.78 6.46
N SER A 101 15.07 11.85 7.40
CA SER A 101 14.24 10.66 7.24
C SER A 101 12.77 11.05 7.09
N LEU A 102 12.02 10.23 6.37
CA LEU A 102 10.59 10.43 6.12
C LEU A 102 9.81 10.64 7.43
N GLY A 103 10.10 9.85 8.46
CA GLY A 103 9.47 10.01 9.78
C GLY A 103 9.74 11.36 10.46
N ASN A 104 10.89 11.99 10.17
CA ASN A 104 11.28 13.30 10.68
C ASN A 104 10.83 14.46 9.77
N ARG A 105 10.09 14.19 8.70
CA ARG A 105 9.53 15.19 7.79
C ARG A 105 8.03 15.46 8.00
N ALA A 106 7.45 14.97 9.10
CA ALA A 106 6.05 15.20 9.46
C ALA A 106 5.67 16.69 9.34
N GLY A 107 4.80 17.02 8.38
CA GLY A 107 4.31 18.38 8.13
C GLY A 107 5.20 19.25 7.22
N ILE A 108 6.33 18.73 6.74
CA ILE A 108 7.20 19.31 5.71
C ILE A 108 7.42 18.26 4.61
N GLU A 109 6.32 17.63 4.18
CA GLU A 109 6.35 16.59 3.17
C GLU A 109 6.65 17.18 1.80
N THR A 110 7.44 16.45 1.00
CA THR A 110 7.71 16.85 -0.38
C THR A 110 6.57 16.46 -1.32
N GLY A 111 6.51 17.08 -2.50
CA GLY A 111 5.51 16.69 -3.50
C GLY A 111 5.58 15.21 -3.91
N ALA A 112 6.78 14.62 -3.86
CA ALA A 112 6.98 13.20 -4.11
C ALA A 112 6.39 12.31 -3.00
N ASP A 113 6.53 12.72 -1.73
CA ASP A 113 5.97 12.00 -0.59
C ASP A 113 4.43 11.94 -0.69
N ILE A 114 3.81 13.07 -1.03
CA ILE A 114 2.37 13.18 -1.23
C ILE A 114 1.94 12.34 -2.46
N GLY A 115 2.65 12.46 -3.59
CA GLY A 115 2.31 11.74 -4.82
C GLY A 115 2.38 10.22 -4.65
N LEU A 116 3.44 9.70 -4.05
CA LEU A 116 3.61 8.27 -3.80
C LEU A 116 2.65 7.77 -2.71
N GLY A 117 2.38 8.58 -1.68
CA GLY A 117 1.36 8.29 -0.68
C GLY A 117 -0.04 8.14 -1.29
N LEU A 118 -0.43 9.03 -2.22
CA LEU A 118 -1.69 8.93 -2.95
C LEU A 118 -1.76 7.69 -3.83
N ILE A 119 -0.68 7.37 -4.56
CA ILE A 119 -0.61 6.15 -5.37
C ILE A 119 -0.75 4.91 -4.46
N GLY A 120 -0.02 4.87 -3.35
CA GLY A 120 -0.10 3.80 -2.36
C GLY A 120 -1.51 3.63 -1.79
N LEU A 121 -2.17 4.73 -1.43
CA LEU A 121 -3.56 4.72 -0.95
C LEU A 121 -4.51 4.10 -1.98
N LEU A 122 -4.42 4.51 -3.24
CA LEU A 122 -5.26 3.97 -4.31
C LEU A 122 -5.00 2.46 -4.53
N LEU A 123 -3.74 2.03 -4.49
CA LEU A 123 -3.37 0.62 -4.60
C LEU A 123 -3.93 -0.21 -3.44
N VAL A 124 -3.86 0.29 -2.21
CA VAL A 124 -4.42 -0.39 -1.03
C VAL A 124 -5.94 -0.50 -1.13
N LEU A 125 -6.64 0.57 -1.51
CA LEU A 125 -8.09 0.54 -1.71
C LEU A 125 -8.49 -0.46 -2.79
N GLU A 126 -7.75 -0.50 -3.90
CA GLU A 126 -7.97 -1.44 -4.99
C GLU A 126 -7.68 -2.89 -4.57
N ALA A 127 -6.60 -3.13 -3.81
CA ALA A 127 -6.30 -4.44 -3.24
C ALA A 127 -7.41 -4.90 -2.27
N ALA A 128 -7.85 -4.02 -1.36
CA ALA A 128 -8.94 -4.31 -0.43
C ALA A 128 -10.26 -4.61 -1.16
N ARG A 129 -10.57 -3.85 -2.23
CA ARG A 129 -11.72 -4.11 -3.11
C ARG A 129 -11.67 -5.50 -3.72
N ARG A 130 -10.49 -5.96 -4.15
CA ARG A 130 -10.30 -7.28 -4.77
C ARG A 130 -10.37 -8.44 -3.77
N SER A 131 -9.84 -8.25 -2.56
CA SER A 131 -9.79 -9.33 -1.56
C SER A 131 -11.07 -9.49 -0.76
N ILE A 132 -11.67 -8.38 -0.32
CA ILE A 132 -12.78 -8.38 0.65
C ILE A 132 -14.08 -7.88 0.00
N GLY A 133 -13.96 -7.01 -1.01
CA GLY A 133 -15.10 -6.36 -1.67
C GLY A 133 -15.21 -4.89 -1.30
N TRP A 134 -16.32 -4.25 -1.68
CA TRP A 134 -16.49 -2.79 -1.61
C TRP A 134 -16.67 -2.22 -0.19
N ILE A 135 -16.99 -3.04 0.80
CA ILE A 135 -17.33 -2.57 2.15
C ILE A 135 -16.14 -1.82 2.77
N VAL A 136 -14.94 -2.40 2.75
CA VAL A 136 -13.75 -1.80 3.37
C VAL A 136 -13.30 -0.52 2.66
N PRO A 137 -13.16 -0.48 1.32
CA PRO A 137 -12.83 0.75 0.61
C PRO A 137 -13.89 1.84 0.77
N ALA A 138 -15.18 1.50 0.71
CA ALA A 138 -16.25 2.48 0.86
C ALA A 138 -16.22 3.12 2.25
N LEU A 139 -16.04 2.32 3.30
CA LEU A 139 -15.90 2.83 4.66
C LEU A 139 -14.67 3.75 4.80
N ALA A 140 -13.53 3.36 4.24
CA ALA A 140 -12.34 4.20 4.24
C ALA A 140 -12.56 5.55 3.52
N LEU A 141 -13.23 5.53 2.36
CA LEU A 141 -13.58 6.74 1.62
C LEU A 141 -14.55 7.65 2.38
N VAL A 142 -15.48 7.08 3.14
CA VAL A 142 -16.37 7.86 4.03
C VAL A 142 -15.56 8.60 5.09
N PHE A 143 -14.57 7.95 5.72
CA PHE A 143 -13.69 8.63 6.69
C PHE A 143 -12.83 9.73 6.06
N VAL A 144 -12.32 9.51 4.85
CA VAL A 144 -11.59 10.55 4.11
C VAL A 144 -12.52 11.73 3.78
N ALA A 145 -13.73 11.46 3.28
CA ALA A 145 -14.72 12.48 2.97
C ALA A 145 -15.12 13.28 4.23
N HIS A 146 -15.31 12.60 5.36
CA HIS A 146 -15.57 13.23 6.64
C HIS A 146 -14.44 14.19 7.04
N THR A 147 -13.18 13.73 6.94
CA THR A 147 -12.00 14.56 7.26
C THR A 147 -11.93 15.81 6.37
N LEU A 148 -12.20 15.65 5.07
CA LEU A 148 -12.24 16.77 4.13
C LEU A 148 -13.37 17.75 4.46
N TYR A 149 -14.54 17.25 4.84
CA TYR A 149 -15.66 18.08 5.27
C TYR A 149 -15.29 18.93 6.49
N CYS A 150 -14.67 18.33 7.52
CA CYS A 150 -14.21 19.07 8.70
C CYS A 150 -13.20 20.16 8.32
N TYR A 151 -12.24 19.85 7.44
CA TYR A 151 -11.27 20.83 6.94
C TYR A 151 -11.96 22.01 6.22
N PHE A 152 -12.93 21.73 5.34
CA PHE A 152 -13.68 22.79 4.65
C PHE A 152 -14.60 23.58 5.58
N SER A 153 -15.19 22.95 6.58
CA SER A 153 -16.00 23.64 7.59
C SER A 153 -15.16 24.65 8.38
N LEU A 154 -13.96 24.27 8.83
CA LEU A 154 -13.03 25.17 9.51
C LEU A 154 -12.55 26.31 8.61
N ARG A 155 -12.33 26.05 7.32
CA ARG A 155 -11.80 27.04 6.38
C ARG A 155 -12.86 27.99 5.81
N ASN A 156 -14.04 27.48 5.51
CA ASN A 156 -15.11 28.19 4.80
C ASN A 156 -16.30 28.55 5.69
N GLY A 157 -16.25 28.22 6.99
CA GLY A 157 -17.32 28.49 7.95
C GLY A 157 -18.60 27.68 7.70
N TRP A 158 -18.49 26.50 7.08
CA TRP A 158 -19.67 25.62 6.92
C TRP A 158 -20.12 25.06 8.27
N ALA A 159 -21.37 24.61 8.36
CA ALA A 159 -21.93 24.02 9.58
C ALA A 159 -21.03 22.90 10.12
N LEU A 160 -20.71 22.99 11.41
CA LEU A 160 -19.96 21.94 12.10
C LEU A 160 -20.86 20.72 12.26
N LEU A 161 -20.28 19.53 12.05
CA LEU A 161 -20.97 18.28 12.36
C LEU A 161 -21.18 18.16 13.88
N PRO A 162 -22.24 17.45 14.31
CA PRO A 162 -22.49 17.26 15.73
C PRO A 162 -21.32 16.58 16.46
N ASP A 163 -21.09 16.95 17.72
CA ASP A 163 -19.93 16.50 18.52
C ASP A 163 -19.81 14.98 18.65
N TRP A 164 -20.94 14.26 18.62
CA TRP A 164 -20.99 12.80 18.71
C TRP A 164 -20.49 12.08 17.44
N LEU A 165 -20.34 12.79 16.31
CA LEU A 165 -19.84 12.21 15.06
C LEU A 165 -18.31 12.25 14.97
N PHE A 166 -17.64 13.02 15.83
CA PHE A 166 -16.19 13.00 15.91
C PHE A 166 -15.70 11.77 16.66
N PRO A 167 -14.67 11.07 16.16
CA PRO A 167 -14.00 10.04 16.96
C PRO A 167 -13.42 10.71 18.22
N HIS A 168 -13.85 10.23 19.38
CA HIS A 168 -13.39 10.69 20.70
C HIS A 168 -12.06 10.03 21.07
#